data_AF-A0A653C6H2-F1
#
_entry.id   AF-A0A653C6H2-F1
#
_cell.length_a   1.000
_cell.length_b   1.000
_cell.length_c   1.000
_cell.angle_alpha   90.00
_cell.angle_beta   90.00
_cell.angle_gamma   90.00
#
_symmetry.space_group_name_H-M   'P 1'
#
loop_
_entity.id
_entity.type
_entity.pdbx_description
1 polymer ?
#
loop_
_entity_poly.entity_id
_entity_poly.type
_entity_poly.pdbx_seq_one_letter_code
_entity_poly.pdbx_strand_id
1 'polypeptide(L)'
;GDLQSGTSEFGGTQCFYTYDRIDYVDFIPAWTPTFMKFIFRSPPLSYVTNIFTLPFDTHVWYSSFVLCAIIFIVIYLIVSWEWK
;
A
#
# COMPACT_ATOMS: atom_id res chain seq x y z
N GLY A 1 -16.77 20.48 29.07
CA GLY A 1 -17.22 20.69 30.46
C GLY A 1 -17.03 22.13 30.80
N ASP A 2 -15.78 22.57 30.81
CA ASP A 2 -15.37 23.89 31.29
C ASP A 2 -16.05 25.08 30.61
N LEU A 3 -16.29 25.00 29.29
CA LEU A 3 -17.04 26.00 28.53
C LEU A 3 -18.52 26.07 28.95
N GLN A 4 -19.11 24.93 29.32
CA GLN A 4 -20.50 24.86 29.76
C GLN A 4 -20.66 25.25 31.23
N SER A 5 -19.66 24.95 32.07
CA SER A 5 -19.63 25.35 33.48
C SER A 5 -19.18 26.79 33.71
N GLY A 6 -18.83 27.53 32.65
CA GLY A 6 -18.36 28.91 32.73
C GLY A 6 -16.99 29.08 33.40
N THR A 7 -16.21 27.99 33.52
CA THR A 7 -14.85 28.05 34.06
C THR A 7 -13.84 28.46 33.00
N SER A 8 -14.20 28.37 31.72
CA SER A 8 -13.42 28.81 30.58
C SER A 8 -14.30 29.59 29.60
N GLU A 9 -13.77 30.70 29.09
CA GLU A 9 -14.48 31.55 28.11
C GLU A 9 -14.23 31.09 26.67
N PHE A 10 -13.08 30.46 26.38
CA PHE A 10 -12.65 30.09 25.03
C PHE A 10 -12.02 28.70 24.96
N GLY A 11 -12.44 27.92 23.97
CA GLY A 11 -11.82 26.64 23.64
C GLY A 11 -10.68 26.81 22.64
N GLY A 12 -9.43 26.56 23.05
CA GLY A 12 -8.26 26.63 22.16
C GLY A 12 -8.00 25.36 21.32
N THR A 13 -8.80 24.30 21.52
CA THR A 13 -8.62 23.01 20.82
C THR A 13 -9.57 22.92 19.63
N GLN A 14 -9.10 22.29 18.54
CA GLN A 14 -9.95 21.97 17.40
C GLN A 14 -11.11 21.07 17.84
N CYS A 15 -12.34 21.55 17.68
CA CYS A 15 -13.55 20.83 18.00
C CYS A 15 -14.34 20.55 16.73
N PHE A 16 -14.93 19.35 16.65
CA PHE A 16 -15.82 19.01 15.54
C PHE A 16 -17.19 19.64 15.75
N TYR A 17 -17.78 20.08 14.66
CA TYR A 17 -19.18 20.50 14.60
C TYR A 17 -20.07 19.27 14.69
N THR A 18 -20.84 19.17 15.77
CA THR A 18 -21.82 18.10 15.94
C THR A 18 -23.14 18.70 16.39
N TYR A 19 -24.26 18.14 15.93
CA TYR A 19 -25.61 18.64 16.21
C TYR A 19 -25.94 18.68 17.70
N ASP A 20 -25.40 17.78 18.51
CA ASP A 20 -25.61 17.76 19.96
C ASP A 20 -24.92 18.91 20.70
N ARG A 21 -23.92 19.56 20.08
CA ARG A 21 -23.11 20.60 20.75
C ARG A 21 -23.40 22.01 20.27
N ILE A 22 -24.06 22.16 19.13
CA ILE A 22 -24.37 23.47 18.55
C ILE A 22 -25.32 24.28 19.43
N ASP A 23 -26.15 23.61 20.24
CA ASP A 23 -27.10 24.27 21.15
C ASP A 23 -26.45 24.79 22.44
N TYR A 24 -25.21 24.37 22.76
CA TYR A 24 -24.55 24.68 24.03
C TYR A 24 -23.28 25.54 23.88
N VAL A 25 -22.71 25.63 22.68
CA VAL A 25 -21.45 26.34 22.42
C VAL A 25 -21.56 27.09 21.10
N ASP A 26 -21.15 28.36 21.10
CA ASP A 26 -21.05 29.16 19.89
C ASP A 26 -19.76 28.83 19.12
N PHE A 27 -19.91 28.46 17.85
CA PHE A 27 -18.79 28.11 16.98
C PHE A 27 -18.51 29.21 15.95
N ILE A 28 -17.23 29.49 15.71
CA ILE A 28 -16.77 30.39 14.63
C ILE A 28 -16.56 29.57 13.36
N PRO A 29 -17.10 29.98 12.19
CA PRO A 29 -17.05 29.20 10.96
C PRO A 29 -15.64 28.68 10.65
N ALA A 30 -15.53 27.37 10.45
CA ALA A 30 -14.27 26.75 10.09
C ALA A 30 -13.87 27.12 8.66
N TRP A 31 -12.64 27.60 8.49
CA TRP A 31 -12.06 27.92 7.20
C TRP A 31 -11.48 26.70 6.47
N THR A 32 -11.30 25.59 7.18
CA THR A 32 -10.74 24.35 6.65
C THR A 32 -11.78 23.23 6.66
N PRO A 33 -12.10 22.62 5.50
CA PRO A 33 -13.01 21.49 5.45
C PRO A 33 -12.36 20.28 6.14
N THR A 34 -13.12 19.60 6.99
CA THR A 34 -12.65 18.45 7.77
C THR A 34 -13.20 17.16 7.16
N PHE A 35 -12.32 16.19 6.91
CA PHE A 35 -12.70 14.92 6.30
C PHE A 35 -12.24 13.75 7.18
N MET A 36 -13.11 12.75 7.34
CA MET A 36 -12.70 11.47 7.90
C MET A 36 -11.93 10.68 6.84
N LYS A 37 -10.70 10.28 7.16
CA LYS A 37 -9.86 9.45 6.30
C LYS A 37 -9.32 8.27 7.08
N PHE A 38 -9.31 7.10 6.44
CA PHE A 38 -8.62 5.94 6.97
C PHE A 38 -7.12 6.07 6.68
N ILE A 39 -6.30 6.06 7.73
CA ILE A 39 -4.84 6.07 7.62
C ILE A 39 -4.37 4.64 7.87
N PHE A 40 -3.89 3.99 6.81
CA PHE A 40 -3.29 2.65 6.90
C PHE A 40 -1.78 2.76 7.09
N ARG A 41 -1.19 1.79 7.80
CA ARG A 41 0.28 1.69 7.89
C ARG A 41 0.85 1.28 6.54
N SER A 42 2.07 1.75 6.24
CA SER A 42 2.83 1.29 5.07
C SER A 42 2.95 -0.24 5.09
N PRO A 43 2.79 -0.93 3.95
CA PRO A 43 2.98 -2.38 3.91
C PRO A 43 4.42 -2.74 4.33
N PRO A 44 4.62 -3.85 5.05
CA PRO A 44 5.95 -4.27 5.48
C PRO A 44 6.84 -4.55 4.26
N LEU A 45 8.10 -4.11 4.31
CA LEU A 45 9.10 -4.28 3.25
C LEU A 45 9.35 -5.76 2.90
N SER A 46 8.95 -6.71 3.74
CA SER A 46 9.02 -8.14 3.44
C SER A 46 8.04 -8.60 2.34
N TYR A 47 7.04 -7.80 1.97
CA TYR A 47 6.09 -8.13 0.89
C TYR A 47 6.66 -7.84 -0.52
N VAL A 48 7.83 -7.21 -0.61
CA VAL A 48 8.57 -7.00 -1.87
C VAL A 48 9.69 -8.03 -2.07
N THR A 49 9.44 -9.30 -1.74
CA THR A 49 10.20 -10.38 -2.40
C THR A 49 9.97 -10.27 -3.91
N ASN A 50 11.03 -10.42 -4.70
CA ASN A 50 11.09 -10.10 -6.13
C ASN A 50 9.76 -10.34 -6.87
N ILE A 51 9.05 -9.24 -7.17
CA ILE A 51 7.72 -9.27 -7.80
C ILE A 51 7.78 -10.00 -9.15
N PHE A 52 8.96 -10.03 -9.80
CA PHE A 52 9.15 -10.71 -11.08
C PHE A 52 9.23 -12.24 -10.95
N THR A 53 9.57 -12.79 -9.79
CA THR A 53 9.58 -14.25 -9.55
C THR A 53 8.31 -14.76 -8.89
N LEU A 54 7.48 -13.86 -8.32
CA LEU A 54 6.22 -14.17 -7.67
C LEU A 54 5.12 -14.80 -8.56
N PRO A 55 4.97 -14.46 -9.86
CA PRO A 55 3.81 -14.94 -10.63
C PRO A 55 3.85 -16.43 -10.96
N PHE A 56 5.01 -17.08 -10.86
CA PHE A 56 5.20 -18.48 -11.20
C PHE A 56 5.85 -19.25 -10.07
N ASP A 57 5.46 -20.51 -9.91
CA ASP A 57 6.11 -21.42 -8.98
C ASP A 57 7.60 -21.59 -9.35
N THR A 58 8.45 -21.71 -8.34
CA THR A 58 9.87 -22.10 -8.46
C THR A 58 10.09 -23.28 -9.41
N HIS A 59 9.18 -24.26 -9.41
CA HIS A 59 9.24 -25.41 -10.32
C HIS A 59 9.14 -25.02 -11.81
N VAL A 60 8.36 -24.01 -12.16
CA VAL A 60 8.20 -23.53 -13.54
C VAL A 60 9.50 -22.88 -14.03
N TRP A 61 10.17 -22.12 -13.17
CA TRP A 61 11.47 -21.52 -13.49
C TRP A 61 12.53 -22.59 -13.77
N TYR A 62 12.64 -23.61 -12.91
CA TYR A 62 13.56 -24.73 -13.15
C TYR A 62 13.26 -25.45 -14.46
N SER A 63 11.98 -25.73 -14.75
CA SER A 63 11.58 -26.36 -16.00
C SER A 63 11.95 -25.53 -17.23
N SER A 64 11.78 -24.20 -17.16
CA SER A 64 12.13 -23.28 -18.26
C SER A 64 13.62 -23.28 -18.54
N PHE A 65 14.46 -23.19 -17.51
CA PHE A 65 15.92 -23.23 -17.67
C PHE A 65 16.41 -24.57 -18.24
N VAL A 66 15.86 -25.70 -17.76
CA VAL A 66 16.20 -27.03 -18.26
C VAL A 66 15.80 -27.18 -19.73
N LEU A 67 14.61 -26.73 -20.11
CA LEU A 67 14.15 -26.78 -21.50
C LEU A 67 15.06 -25.97 -22.42
N CYS A 68 15.41 -24.74 -22.03
CA CYS A 68 16.34 -23.91 -22.78
C CYS A 68 17.71 -24.60 -22.96
N ALA A 69 18.25 -25.19 -21.91
CA ALA A 69 19.53 -25.91 -21.97
C ALA A 69 19.47 -27.10 -22.95
N ILE A 70 18.39 -27.89 -22.92
CA ILE A 70 18.18 -29.02 -23.84
C ILE A 70 18.14 -28.52 -25.29
N ILE A 71 17.42 -27.43 -25.56
CA ILE A 71 17.34 -26.85 -26.91
C ILE A 71 18.73 -26.43 -27.40
N PHE A 72 19.54 -25.78 -26.56
CA PHE A 72 20.90 -25.40 -26.93
C PHE A 72 21.79 -26.61 -27.24
N ILE A 73 21.67 -27.69 -26.47
CA ILE A 73 22.44 -28.92 -26.72
C ILE A 73 22.03 -29.53 -28.06
N VAL A 74 20.74 -29.63 -28.34
CA VAL A 74 20.24 -30.20 -29.60
C VAL A 74 20.71 -29.36 -30.80
N ILE A 75 20.63 -28.04 -30.71
CA ILE A 75 21.12 -27.14 -31.75
C ILE A 75 22.63 -27.32 -31.94
N TYR A 76 23.41 -27.39 -30.86
CA TYR A 76 24.85 -27.61 -30.95
C TYR A 76 25.21 -28.92 -31.66
N LEU A 77 24.49 -30.00 -31.34
CA LEU A 77 24.68 -31.30 -32.00
C LEU A 77 24.36 -31.23 -33.50
N ILE A 78 23.26 -30.57 -33.87
CA ILE A 78 22.87 -30.40 -35.27
C ILE A 78 23.93 -29.59 -36.03
N VAL A 79 24.36 -28.46 -35.48
CA VAL A 79 25.38 -27.61 -36.13
C VAL A 79 26.72 -28.34 -36.26
N SER A 80 27.15 -29.06 -35.21
CA SER A 80 28.38 -29.84 -35.25
C SER A 80 28.30 -31.01 -36.24
N TRP A 81 27.10 -31.52 -36.53
CA TRP A 81 26.87 -32.58 -37.50
C TRP A 81 26.87 -32.05 -38.93
N GLU A 82 26.22 -30.90 -39.18
CA GLU A 82 26.23 -30.20 -40.49
C GLU A 82 27.63 -29.72 -40.90
N TRP A 83 28.46 -29.33 -39.93
CA TRP A 83 29.81 -28.83 -40.20
C TRP A 83 30.87 -29.93 -40.37
N LYS A 84 30.47 -31.19 -40.31
CA LYS A 84 31.34 -32.36 -40.49
C LYS A 84 31.09 -33.04 -41.83
#